data_AF-A0A4R3TU00-F1
#
_entry.id   AF-A0A4R3TU00-F1
#
_cell.length_a   1.000
_cell.length_b   1.000
_cell.length_c   1.000
_cell.angle_alpha   90.00
_cell.angle_beta   90.00
_cell.angle_gamma   90.00
#
_symmetry.space_group_name_H-M   'P 1'
#
loop_
_entity.id
_entity.type
_entity.pdbx_description
1 polymer ?
#
loop_
_entity_poly.entity_id
_entity_poly.type
_entity_poly.pdbx_seq_one_letter_code
_entity_poly.pdbx_strand_id
1 'polypeptide(L)'
;MTALVSYSTGTVTVSAGGTTVTGTGTIWSGVNVRPGDILQIGNFQTIISDVVDIDELTIPPWGGGAQTGAAYKIWQWFPQRVAGAEVAQTVNKLVAALNKEGFYWFVDADETEPDPSLGNDGQYASQPITGKLWIKAAGVWDFLGVYKGFNFTGDYSGATTYSLGDVQTTSGTSYVWINPTPGSGHTAPNATYWQVLASKGDTGNTGPTGAGYGGTSTTSLTIGTGSKVFTTQSGLAYQDGARVRATATAGATGWLEGVATYGGTTLTITGDKTSGSGTGTAWNFNVVGEPGAGDLSSANNLSDLANAATAAANLGVVRYGGSQSLTAAQKAQVAANIQQASLAKSASYTVVANDFGALIKLTSSGTLSLTAAAALGDGFECHLTNTGAGVWTIDPNSSELVDGATTIRLSPKQSCTLRCDGTGFYTCGLAKRTLLQSVVASNSATVDLTCYSGYDYHEIEAFGVAPATDNVDLQMRISSDNGASYDAGTDQYVSEVIAANGTGLSALTHSTTGWYLAASQDVTGVVAGQFDCMLFPGDGVRRPSAKGEFGFFTNTPGNLGIRKFFGFRQDLVVTTNVRFVYSSGNIAAGTFVIYGVQVS
;
A
#
# COMPACT_ATOMS: atom_id res chain seq x y z
N MET A 1 -8.83 -45.42 -33.44
CA MET A 1 -8.24 -44.35 -34.28
C MET A 1 -7.83 -44.97 -35.60
N THR A 2 -8.38 -44.48 -36.71
CA THR A 2 -7.96 -44.90 -38.05
C THR A 2 -6.55 -44.38 -38.32
N ALA A 3 -5.66 -45.21 -38.89
CA ALA A 3 -4.28 -44.81 -39.18
C ALA A 3 -4.25 -43.59 -40.13
N LEU A 4 -3.34 -42.64 -39.89
CA LEU A 4 -3.16 -41.49 -40.77
C LEU A 4 -2.69 -41.95 -42.16
N VAL A 5 -3.38 -41.48 -43.20
CA VAL A 5 -3.06 -41.81 -44.59
C VAL A 5 -1.79 -41.06 -45.02
N SER A 6 -0.87 -41.76 -45.71
CA SER A 6 0.39 -41.18 -46.16
C SER A 6 0.74 -41.61 -47.58
N TYR A 7 1.56 -40.79 -48.26
CA TYR A 7 2.08 -41.00 -49.61
C TYR A 7 3.61 -40.93 -49.61
N SER A 8 4.31 -41.81 -50.36
CA SER A 8 5.79 -41.92 -50.27
C SER A 8 6.44 -42.48 -51.54
N THR A 9 5.86 -42.23 -52.72
CA THR A 9 6.39 -42.77 -53.99
C THR A 9 7.45 -41.84 -54.59
N GLY A 10 8.61 -42.39 -54.95
CA GLY A 10 9.76 -41.64 -55.47
C GLY A 10 10.74 -41.19 -54.38
N THR A 11 11.73 -40.38 -54.76
CA THR A 11 12.72 -39.78 -53.85
C THR A 11 12.75 -38.27 -54.00
N VAL A 12 13.28 -37.55 -53.01
CA VAL A 12 13.34 -36.08 -53.01
C VAL A 12 14.72 -35.53 -52.71
N THR A 13 15.00 -34.36 -53.26
CA THR A 13 16.23 -33.58 -53.07
C THR A 13 15.84 -32.17 -52.62
N VAL A 14 16.52 -31.65 -51.59
CA VAL A 14 16.33 -30.29 -51.09
C VAL A 14 17.65 -29.77 -50.53
N SER A 15 18.02 -28.53 -50.85
CA SER A 15 19.23 -27.89 -50.34
C SER A 15 19.08 -27.49 -48.87
N ALA A 16 20.19 -27.31 -48.15
CA ALA A 16 20.15 -26.81 -46.78
C ALA A 16 19.55 -25.39 -46.75
N GLY A 17 18.47 -25.19 -45.99
CA GLY A 17 17.72 -23.92 -45.97
C GLY A 17 16.91 -23.63 -47.23
N GLY A 18 16.86 -24.57 -48.19
CA GLY A 18 16.10 -24.41 -49.43
C GLY A 18 14.59 -24.41 -49.20
N THR A 19 13.86 -23.75 -50.09
CA THR A 19 12.38 -23.67 -50.08
C THR A 19 11.73 -24.51 -51.17
N THR A 20 12.54 -25.20 -51.98
CA THR A 20 12.06 -26.02 -53.10
C THR A 20 12.54 -27.45 -52.90
N VAL A 21 11.61 -28.39 -52.99
CA VAL A 21 11.87 -29.83 -52.94
C VAL A 21 11.64 -30.39 -54.33
N THR A 22 12.67 -30.95 -54.93
CA THR A 22 12.59 -31.59 -56.25
C THR A 22 12.51 -33.10 -56.06
N GLY A 23 11.45 -33.70 -56.59
CA GLY A 23 11.20 -35.12 -56.61
C GLY A 23 11.80 -35.81 -57.84
N THR A 24 11.96 -37.13 -57.74
CA THR A 24 12.38 -38.00 -58.85
C THR A 24 11.56 -39.28 -58.76
N GLY A 25 10.85 -39.61 -59.85
CA GLY A 25 9.86 -40.70 -59.85
C GLY A 25 8.63 -40.38 -58.98
N THR A 26 8.43 -39.10 -58.67
CA THR A 26 7.26 -38.58 -57.97
C THR A 26 6.12 -38.35 -58.96
N ILE A 27 4.89 -38.32 -58.44
CA ILE A 27 3.67 -38.02 -59.21
C ILE A 27 2.75 -37.16 -58.35
N TRP A 28 3.28 -36.05 -57.84
CA TRP A 28 2.52 -35.17 -56.96
C TRP A 28 1.37 -34.50 -57.71
N SER A 29 0.18 -34.58 -57.12
CA SER A 29 -1.05 -34.06 -57.71
C SER A 29 -1.99 -33.67 -56.59
N GLY A 30 -2.96 -32.80 -56.88
CA GLY A 30 -3.99 -32.39 -55.92
C GLY A 30 -4.83 -33.54 -55.33
N VAL A 31 -4.63 -34.80 -55.75
CA VAL A 31 -5.26 -35.98 -55.14
C VAL A 31 -4.41 -36.57 -54.02
N ASN A 32 -3.11 -36.80 -54.25
CA ASN A 32 -2.20 -37.48 -53.30
C ASN A 32 -1.37 -36.54 -52.43
N VAL A 33 -1.21 -35.27 -52.84
CA VAL A 33 -0.49 -34.24 -52.09
C VAL A 33 -1.22 -32.90 -52.27
N ARG A 34 -1.40 -32.14 -51.19
CA ARG A 34 -1.94 -30.78 -51.25
C ARG A 34 -1.08 -29.82 -50.43
N PRO A 35 -1.13 -28.52 -50.77
CA PRO A 35 -0.70 -27.49 -49.84
C PRO A 35 -1.34 -27.72 -48.46
N GLY A 36 -0.54 -27.66 -47.40
CA GLY A 36 -0.95 -27.93 -46.03
C GLY A 36 -0.74 -29.38 -45.55
N ASP A 37 -0.42 -30.32 -46.43
CA ASP A 37 0.08 -31.65 -46.03
C ASP A 37 1.50 -31.55 -45.46
N ILE A 38 1.93 -32.54 -44.66
CA ILE A 38 3.24 -32.52 -43.99
C ILE A 38 4.24 -33.40 -44.74
N LEU A 39 5.33 -32.81 -45.24
CA LEU A 39 6.47 -33.52 -45.80
C LEU A 39 7.44 -33.91 -44.68
N GLN A 40 7.80 -35.19 -44.63
CA GLN A 40 8.81 -35.74 -43.74
C GLN A 40 9.96 -36.36 -44.54
N ILE A 41 11.19 -35.97 -44.24
CA ILE A 41 12.42 -36.60 -44.76
C ILE A 41 13.28 -36.96 -43.55
N GLY A 42 13.51 -38.26 -43.33
CA GLY A 42 14.12 -38.76 -42.11
C GLY A 42 13.35 -38.32 -40.85
N ASN A 43 14.04 -37.62 -39.94
CA ASN A 43 13.47 -37.14 -38.68
C ASN A 43 12.96 -35.69 -38.74
N PHE A 44 13.13 -35.00 -39.87
CA PHE A 44 12.69 -33.62 -40.03
C PHE A 44 11.37 -33.55 -40.80
N GLN A 45 10.53 -32.60 -40.39
CA GLN A 45 9.23 -32.37 -40.98
C GLN A 45 9.06 -30.91 -41.34
N THR A 46 8.32 -30.65 -42.41
CA THR A 46 7.90 -29.31 -42.81
C THR A 46 6.52 -29.38 -43.45
N ILE A 47 5.82 -28.25 -43.50
CA ILE A 47 4.54 -28.15 -44.20
C ILE A 47 4.80 -27.89 -45.69
N ILE A 48 3.98 -28.49 -46.54
CA ILE A 48 4.01 -28.20 -47.98
C ILE A 48 3.26 -26.88 -48.19
N SER A 49 3.96 -25.85 -48.62
CA SER A 49 3.38 -24.55 -48.93
C SER A 49 2.68 -24.54 -50.27
N ASP A 50 3.23 -25.22 -51.26
CA ASP A 50 2.61 -25.36 -52.58
C ASP A 50 3.02 -26.66 -53.28
N VAL A 51 2.17 -27.16 -54.17
CA VAL A 51 2.46 -28.28 -55.07
C VAL A 51 2.57 -27.71 -56.47
N VAL A 52 3.80 -27.45 -56.91
CA VAL A 52 4.07 -26.70 -58.14
C VAL A 52 3.74 -27.56 -59.35
N ASP A 53 4.21 -28.80 -59.35
CA ASP A 53 3.90 -29.81 -60.36
C ASP A 53 4.09 -31.23 -59.81
N ILE A 54 4.26 -32.21 -60.71
CA ILE A 54 4.40 -33.63 -60.36
C ILE A 54 5.71 -33.97 -59.64
N ASP A 55 6.73 -33.13 -59.79
CA ASP A 55 8.09 -33.33 -59.30
C ASP A 55 8.64 -32.13 -58.51
N GLU A 56 7.85 -31.10 -58.23
CA GLU A 56 8.28 -29.95 -57.44
C GLU A 56 7.27 -29.54 -56.35
N LEU A 57 7.75 -29.39 -55.11
CA LEU A 57 7.02 -28.79 -53.99
C LEU A 57 7.71 -27.54 -53.51
N THR A 58 6.91 -26.56 -53.08
CA THR A 58 7.39 -25.42 -52.30
C THR A 58 7.17 -25.68 -50.81
N ILE A 59 8.16 -25.41 -49.98
CA ILE A 59 8.15 -25.55 -48.52
C ILE A 59 8.76 -24.32 -47.84
N PRO A 60 8.50 -24.08 -46.55
CA PRO A 60 9.32 -23.19 -45.74
C PRO A 60 10.77 -23.66 -45.69
N PRO A 61 11.74 -22.78 -45.36
CA PRO A 61 13.17 -23.10 -45.35
C PRO A 61 13.49 -24.42 -44.66
N TRP A 62 14.12 -25.34 -45.39
CA TRP A 62 14.37 -26.70 -44.90
C TRP A 62 15.42 -26.74 -43.79
N GLY A 63 15.00 -27.15 -42.59
CA GLY A 63 15.86 -27.22 -41.40
C GLY A 63 16.69 -28.51 -41.25
N GLY A 64 16.50 -29.51 -42.12
CA GLY A 64 17.12 -30.85 -41.98
C GLY A 64 18.48 -31.02 -42.68
N GLY A 65 19.16 -29.94 -43.06
CA GLY A 65 20.39 -29.99 -43.87
C GLY A 65 20.14 -30.43 -45.33
N ALA A 66 21.17 -30.41 -46.18
CA ALA A 66 21.03 -30.78 -47.59
C ALA A 66 20.70 -32.28 -47.74
N GLN A 67 19.63 -32.59 -48.48
CA GLN A 67 19.16 -33.95 -48.76
C GLN A 67 19.21 -34.18 -50.26
N THR A 68 19.68 -35.34 -50.70
CA THR A 68 19.79 -35.70 -52.13
C THR A 68 19.29 -37.11 -52.35
N GLY A 69 18.28 -37.28 -53.21
CA GLY A 69 17.68 -38.59 -53.51
C GLY A 69 17.13 -39.32 -52.28
N ALA A 70 16.66 -38.59 -51.27
CA ALA A 70 16.22 -39.14 -50.00
C ALA A 70 14.80 -39.73 -50.08
N ALA A 71 14.54 -40.78 -49.29
CA ALA A 71 13.18 -41.27 -49.09
C ALA A 71 12.38 -40.27 -48.25
N TYR A 72 11.10 -40.13 -48.57
CA TYR A 72 10.21 -39.18 -47.89
C TYR A 72 8.85 -39.81 -47.61
N LYS A 73 8.09 -39.15 -46.74
CA LYS A 73 6.69 -39.45 -46.52
C LYS A 73 5.90 -38.15 -46.42
N ILE A 74 4.80 -38.06 -47.15
CA ILE A 74 3.82 -36.99 -47.04
C ILE A 74 2.64 -37.51 -46.24
N TRP A 75 2.37 -36.89 -45.10
CA TRP A 75 1.18 -37.15 -44.29
C TRP A 75 0.05 -36.26 -44.79
N GLN A 76 -1.05 -36.89 -45.23
CA GLN A 76 -2.19 -36.20 -45.84
C GLN A 76 -3.07 -35.54 -44.76
N TRP A 77 -2.57 -34.48 -44.14
CA TRP A 77 -3.18 -33.80 -42.99
C TRP A 77 -3.87 -32.48 -43.38
N PHE A 78 -4.13 -32.22 -44.67
CA PHE A 78 -4.83 -31.00 -45.06
C PHE A 78 -6.23 -30.86 -44.39
N PRO A 79 -6.47 -29.84 -43.53
CA PRO A 79 -7.70 -29.72 -42.73
C PRO A 79 -8.99 -29.67 -43.57
N GLN A 80 -8.94 -29.18 -44.81
CA GLN A 80 -10.09 -29.14 -45.71
C GLN A 80 -10.45 -30.49 -46.33
N ARG A 81 -9.60 -31.54 -46.26
CA ARG A 81 -9.99 -32.93 -46.59
C ARG A 81 -10.96 -33.50 -45.55
N VAL A 82 -11.00 -32.94 -44.35
CA VAL A 82 -11.92 -33.34 -43.26
C VAL A 82 -13.30 -32.68 -43.43
N ALA A 83 -13.38 -31.50 -44.04
CA ALA A 83 -14.63 -30.74 -44.22
C ALA A 83 -15.55 -31.24 -45.35
N GLY A 84 -15.03 -31.92 -46.38
CA GLY A 84 -15.84 -32.46 -47.49
C GLY A 84 -16.58 -33.78 -47.18
N ALA A 85 -16.24 -34.45 -46.08
CA ALA A 85 -16.81 -35.74 -45.71
C ALA A 85 -18.24 -35.64 -45.16
N GLU A 86 -18.59 -34.52 -44.50
CA GLU A 86 -19.93 -34.32 -43.93
C GLU A 86 -21.00 -34.10 -45.01
N VAL A 87 -20.67 -33.42 -46.10
CA VAL A 87 -21.61 -33.15 -47.21
C VAL A 87 -21.99 -34.46 -47.91
N ALA A 88 -21.03 -35.33 -48.21
CA ALA A 88 -21.28 -36.63 -48.83
C ALA A 88 -22.07 -37.59 -47.92
N GLN A 89 -21.80 -37.57 -46.61
CA GLN A 89 -22.60 -38.32 -45.63
C GLN A 89 -24.04 -37.80 -45.53
N THR A 90 -24.24 -36.48 -45.65
CA THR A 90 -25.58 -35.86 -45.61
C THR A 90 -26.41 -36.26 -46.83
N VAL A 91 -25.82 -36.26 -48.02
CA VAL A 91 -26.49 -36.72 -49.24
C VAL A 91 -26.83 -38.21 -49.16
N ASN A 92 -25.93 -39.06 -48.67
CA ASN A 92 -26.23 -40.48 -48.47
C ASN A 92 -27.34 -40.72 -47.44
N LYS A 93 -27.41 -39.90 -46.38
CA LYS A 93 -28.54 -39.95 -45.42
C LYS A 93 -29.86 -39.57 -46.08
N LEU A 94 -29.87 -38.55 -46.93
CA LEU A 94 -31.07 -38.14 -47.69
C LEU A 94 -31.55 -39.25 -48.63
N VAL A 95 -30.64 -39.85 -49.39
CA VAL A 95 -30.96 -40.97 -50.31
C VAL A 95 -31.44 -42.19 -49.53
N ALA A 96 -30.81 -42.51 -48.38
CA ALA A 96 -31.24 -43.61 -47.52
C ALA A 96 -32.64 -43.36 -46.91
N ALA A 97 -32.97 -42.13 -46.53
CA ALA A 97 -34.29 -41.77 -46.03
C ALA A 97 -35.38 -41.95 -47.10
N LEU A 98 -35.15 -41.45 -48.31
CA LEU A 98 -36.08 -41.59 -49.44
C LEU A 98 -36.31 -43.06 -49.83
N ASN A 99 -35.27 -43.90 -49.75
CA ASN A 99 -35.39 -45.33 -50.04
C ASN A 99 -36.08 -46.13 -48.92
N LYS A 100 -36.05 -45.65 -47.67
CA LYS A 100 -36.62 -46.37 -46.52
C LYS A 100 -38.12 -46.09 -46.34
N GLU A 101 -38.54 -44.85 -46.48
CA GLU A 101 -39.92 -44.42 -46.14
C GLU A 101 -40.68 -43.83 -47.34
N GLY A 102 -40.02 -43.63 -48.48
CA GLY A 102 -40.61 -42.96 -49.63
C GLY A 102 -40.95 -41.50 -49.34
N PHE A 103 -41.89 -40.95 -50.10
CA PHE A 103 -42.49 -39.65 -49.85
C PHE A 103 -44.02 -39.78 -49.83
N TYR A 104 -44.68 -38.81 -49.20
CA TYR A 104 -46.14 -38.74 -49.19
C TYR A 104 -46.68 -38.21 -50.51
N TRP A 105 -47.71 -38.86 -51.03
CA TRP A 105 -48.53 -38.32 -52.11
C TRP A 105 -49.63 -37.43 -51.54
N PHE A 106 -49.84 -36.26 -52.15
CA PHE A 106 -50.94 -35.37 -51.76
C PHE A 106 -52.10 -35.55 -52.73
N VAL A 107 -53.27 -35.84 -52.20
CA VAL A 107 -54.53 -36.05 -52.92
C VAL A 107 -55.34 -34.75 -52.86
N ASP A 108 -55.91 -34.33 -53.99
CA ASP A 108 -56.73 -33.11 -54.05
C ASP A 108 -58.02 -33.29 -53.25
N ALA A 109 -58.60 -32.20 -52.70
CA ALA A 109 -59.77 -32.25 -51.83
C ALA A 109 -61.03 -32.78 -52.51
N ASP A 110 -61.14 -32.59 -53.83
CA ASP A 110 -62.31 -33.00 -54.61
C ASP A 110 -62.25 -34.50 -55.02
N GLU A 111 -61.09 -35.15 -54.85
CA GLU A 111 -60.91 -36.57 -55.13
C GLU A 111 -61.36 -37.44 -53.95
N THR A 112 -62.05 -38.54 -54.24
CA THR A 112 -62.54 -39.45 -53.19
C THR A 112 -61.50 -40.47 -52.76
N GLU A 113 -60.51 -40.75 -53.61
CA GLU A 113 -59.41 -41.70 -53.42
C GLU A 113 -58.16 -41.28 -54.23
N PRO A 114 -56.93 -41.69 -53.84
CA PRO A 114 -55.70 -41.34 -54.56
C PRO A 114 -55.58 -42.05 -55.93
N ASP A 115 -54.94 -41.40 -56.91
CA ASP A 115 -54.67 -41.99 -58.23
C ASP A 115 -53.85 -43.31 -58.10
N PRO A 116 -54.38 -44.46 -58.55
CA PRO A 116 -53.71 -45.75 -58.48
C PRO A 116 -52.39 -45.84 -59.25
N SER A 117 -52.17 -45.01 -60.27
CA SER A 117 -50.94 -45.00 -61.08
C SER A 117 -49.76 -44.32 -60.38
N LEU A 118 -50.02 -43.54 -59.32
CA LEU A 118 -49.01 -42.78 -58.60
C LEU A 118 -48.49 -43.54 -57.37
N GLY A 119 -47.19 -43.45 -57.12
CA GLY A 119 -46.53 -44.06 -55.97
C GLY A 119 -46.21 -45.55 -56.08
N ASN A 120 -45.34 -46.02 -55.18
CA ASN A 120 -44.94 -47.41 -55.05
C ASN A 120 -45.56 -48.05 -53.80
N ASP A 121 -45.63 -49.37 -53.76
CA ASP A 121 -46.07 -50.11 -52.58
C ASP A 121 -45.25 -49.73 -51.33
N GLY A 122 -45.94 -49.58 -50.21
CA GLY A 122 -45.41 -49.11 -48.93
C GLY A 122 -45.41 -47.59 -48.76
N GLN A 123 -45.75 -46.81 -49.79
CA GLN A 123 -45.88 -45.35 -49.67
C GLN A 123 -47.25 -44.94 -49.13
N TYR A 124 -47.33 -43.71 -48.62
CA TYR A 124 -48.56 -43.14 -48.09
C TYR A 124 -49.09 -42.03 -49.00
N ALA A 125 -50.41 -41.90 -49.04
CA ALA A 125 -51.09 -40.76 -49.63
C ALA A 125 -51.93 -40.07 -48.55
N SER A 126 -52.00 -38.75 -48.59
CA SER A 126 -52.77 -37.95 -47.64
C SER A 126 -53.58 -36.89 -48.38
N GLN A 127 -54.79 -36.63 -47.90
CA GLN A 127 -55.65 -35.53 -48.35
C GLN A 127 -55.72 -34.51 -47.20
N PRO A 128 -54.87 -33.46 -47.22
CA PRO A 128 -54.68 -32.61 -46.06
C PRO A 128 -55.95 -31.90 -45.57
N ILE A 129 -56.86 -31.54 -46.49
CA ILE A 129 -58.08 -30.77 -46.18
C ILE A 129 -59.07 -31.59 -45.33
N THR A 130 -59.24 -32.86 -45.65
CA THR A 130 -60.16 -33.76 -44.93
C THR A 130 -59.46 -34.57 -43.84
N GLY A 131 -58.12 -34.66 -43.88
CA GLY A 131 -57.30 -35.46 -42.99
C GLY A 131 -57.27 -36.94 -43.35
N LYS A 132 -57.80 -37.35 -44.51
CA LYS A 132 -57.78 -38.75 -44.93
C LYS A 132 -56.36 -39.22 -45.25
N LEU A 133 -56.05 -40.45 -44.87
CA LEU A 133 -54.76 -41.11 -45.09
C LEU A 133 -54.96 -42.47 -45.75
N TRP A 134 -54.09 -42.83 -46.69
CA TRP A 134 -54.05 -44.11 -47.38
C TRP A 134 -52.63 -44.67 -47.41
N ILE A 135 -52.50 -45.99 -47.59
CA ILE A 135 -51.24 -46.70 -47.85
C ILE A 135 -51.34 -47.48 -49.16
N LYS A 136 -50.28 -47.50 -49.96
CA LYS A 136 -50.25 -48.29 -51.18
C LYS A 136 -49.78 -49.71 -50.88
N ALA A 137 -50.57 -50.71 -51.25
CA ALA A 137 -50.20 -52.12 -51.12
C ALA A 137 -50.70 -52.90 -52.34
N ALA A 138 -49.84 -53.73 -52.92
CA ALA A 138 -50.12 -54.53 -54.12
C ALA A 138 -50.65 -53.69 -55.31
N GLY A 139 -50.18 -52.46 -55.45
CA GLY A 139 -50.59 -51.52 -56.50
C GLY A 139 -51.88 -50.74 -56.23
N VAL A 140 -52.52 -50.92 -55.06
CA VAL A 140 -53.80 -50.27 -54.70
C VAL A 140 -53.64 -49.40 -53.45
N TRP A 141 -54.37 -48.29 -53.37
CA TRP A 141 -54.41 -47.43 -52.20
C TRP A 141 -55.48 -47.87 -51.20
N ASP A 142 -55.05 -48.40 -50.04
CA ASP A 142 -55.91 -48.80 -48.94
C ASP A 142 -56.15 -47.62 -47.97
N PHE A 143 -57.41 -47.33 -47.64
CA PHE A 143 -57.76 -46.24 -46.72
C PHE A 143 -57.49 -46.61 -45.25
N LEU A 144 -56.70 -45.78 -44.56
CA LEU A 144 -56.32 -46.00 -43.16
C LEU A 144 -57.19 -45.22 -42.16
N GLY A 145 -57.84 -44.13 -42.58
CA GLY A 145 -58.71 -43.33 -41.71
C GLY A 145 -58.54 -41.82 -41.88
N VAL A 146 -59.29 -41.05 -41.09
CA VAL A 146 -59.15 -39.59 -40.98
C VAL A 146 -58.31 -39.25 -39.76
N TYR A 147 -57.11 -38.75 -39.99
CA TYR A 147 -56.15 -38.33 -38.97
C TYR A 147 -56.08 -36.79 -38.94
N LYS A 148 -57.08 -36.18 -38.30
CA LYS A 148 -57.09 -34.75 -37.97
C LYS A 148 -56.99 -34.59 -36.45
N GLY A 149 -56.10 -33.72 -35.98
CA GLY A 149 -55.96 -33.45 -34.54
C GLY A 149 -57.21 -32.80 -33.94
N PHE A 150 -57.32 -32.81 -32.61
CA PHE A 150 -58.39 -32.10 -31.91
C PHE A 150 -58.29 -30.59 -32.18
N ASN A 151 -59.40 -29.96 -32.52
CA ASN A 151 -59.48 -28.53 -32.80
C ASN A 151 -60.26 -27.82 -31.68
N PHE A 152 -59.58 -27.07 -30.83
CA PHE A 152 -60.21 -26.41 -29.67
C PHE A 152 -60.97 -25.16 -30.10
N THR A 153 -62.30 -25.22 -30.03
CA THR A 153 -63.20 -24.13 -30.42
C THR A 153 -63.53 -23.16 -29.28
N GLY A 154 -63.04 -23.46 -28.06
CA GLY A 154 -63.39 -22.71 -26.85
C GLY A 154 -64.76 -23.10 -26.31
N ASP A 155 -65.44 -22.17 -25.63
CA ASP A 155 -66.74 -22.44 -25.02
C ASP A 155 -67.81 -22.81 -26.05
N TYR A 156 -68.74 -23.69 -25.66
CA TYR A 156 -69.84 -24.10 -26.53
C TYR A 156 -70.63 -22.89 -27.05
N SER A 157 -70.90 -22.88 -28.36
CA SER A 157 -71.76 -21.91 -29.04
C SER A 157 -72.71 -22.62 -29.99
N GLY A 158 -74.02 -22.43 -29.78
CA GLY A 158 -75.06 -23.05 -30.61
C GLY A 158 -75.08 -22.58 -32.08
N ALA A 159 -74.37 -21.49 -32.39
CA ALA A 159 -74.22 -20.97 -33.76
C ALA A 159 -72.99 -21.57 -34.48
N THR A 160 -72.08 -22.23 -33.76
CA THR A 160 -70.87 -22.81 -34.35
C THR A 160 -71.20 -24.15 -34.98
N THR A 161 -70.76 -24.36 -36.21
CA THR A 161 -70.82 -25.69 -36.86
C THR A 161 -69.59 -26.46 -36.43
N TYR A 162 -69.79 -27.53 -35.68
CA TYR A 162 -68.75 -28.43 -35.21
C TYR A 162 -68.57 -29.59 -36.16
N SER A 163 -67.32 -29.95 -36.43
CA SER A 163 -66.91 -31.08 -37.27
C SER A 163 -66.17 -32.12 -36.44
N LEU A 164 -66.00 -33.32 -36.99
CA LEU A 164 -65.29 -34.42 -36.34
C LEU A 164 -63.94 -33.97 -35.76
N GLY A 165 -63.76 -34.12 -34.44
CA GLY A 165 -62.55 -33.73 -33.72
C GLY A 165 -62.56 -32.33 -33.10
N ASP A 166 -63.59 -31.50 -33.31
CA ASP A 166 -63.69 -30.20 -32.63
C ASP A 166 -63.94 -30.37 -31.13
N VAL A 167 -63.28 -29.59 -30.29
CA VAL A 167 -63.35 -29.66 -28.84
C VAL A 167 -63.89 -28.35 -28.28
N GLN A 168 -65.03 -28.44 -27.59
CA GLN A 168 -65.60 -27.30 -26.87
C GLN A 168 -65.57 -27.51 -25.36
N THR A 169 -65.63 -26.42 -24.61
CA THR A 169 -65.80 -26.41 -23.16
C THR A 169 -67.23 -26.06 -22.73
N THR A 170 -67.80 -26.90 -21.88
CA THR A 170 -69.10 -26.65 -21.22
C THR A 170 -68.91 -26.87 -19.72
N SER A 171 -69.16 -25.82 -18.93
CA SER A 171 -69.03 -25.85 -17.45
C SER A 171 -67.65 -26.30 -16.95
N GLY A 172 -66.58 -25.99 -17.71
CA GLY A 172 -65.20 -26.33 -17.39
C GLY A 172 -64.78 -27.77 -17.75
N THR A 173 -65.69 -28.58 -18.28
CA THR A 173 -65.39 -29.90 -18.85
C THR A 173 -65.24 -29.76 -20.37
N SER A 174 -64.21 -30.39 -20.93
CA SER A 174 -63.95 -30.41 -22.38
C SER A 174 -64.67 -31.60 -23.03
N TYR A 175 -65.34 -31.36 -24.16
CA TYR A 175 -66.05 -32.35 -24.96
C TYR A 175 -65.59 -32.31 -26.41
N VAL A 176 -65.38 -33.46 -27.03
CA VAL A 176 -65.02 -33.61 -28.45
C VAL A 176 -66.22 -33.99 -29.30
N TRP A 177 -66.36 -33.38 -30.49
CA TRP A 177 -67.38 -33.69 -31.47
C TRP A 177 -67.04 -35.01 -32.19
N ILE A 178 -67.95 -35.98 -32.12
CA ILE A 178 -67.73 -37.34 -32.64
C ILE A 178 -68.61 -37.68 -33.85
N ASN A 179 -69.55 -36.83 -34.23
CA ASN A 179 -70.43 -37.12 -35.37
C ASN A 179 -69.66 -36.86 -36.69
N PRO A 180 -69.64 -37.82 -37.64
CA PRO A 180 -68.95 -37.66 -38.92
C PRO A 180 -69.53 -36.54 -39.78
N THR A 181 -70.80 -36.17 -39.58
CA THR A 181 -71.44 -35.05 -40.29
C THR A 181 -71.29 -33.77 -39.48
N PRO A 182 -70.72 -32.69 -40.04
CA PRO A 182 -70.66 -31.40 -39.36
C PRO A 182 -72.06 -30.84 -39.03
N GLY A 183 -72.22 -30.20 -37.88
CA GLY A 183 -73.51 -29.64 -37.46
C GLY A 183 -73.41 -28.61 -36.33
N SER A 184 -74.47 -27.82 -36.14
CA SER A 184 -74.56 -26.77 -35.11
C SER A 184 -75.76 -27.00 -34.18
N GLY A 185 -75.79 -26.33 -33.02
CA GLY A 185 -76.98 -26.30 -32.14
C GLY A 185 -77.16 -27.49 -31.20
N HIS A 186 -76.17 -28.39 -31.08
CA HIS A 186 -76.20 -29.53 -30.17
C HIS A 186 -75.36 -29.25 -28.92
N THR A 187 -75.98 -28.96 -27.77
CA THR A 187 -75.24 -28.69 -26.51
C THR A 187 -74.77 -29.98 -25.84
N ALA A 188 -73.57 -29.99 -25.24
CA ALA A 188 -73.12 -31.11 -24.40
C ALA A 188 -73.74 -31.05 -22.99
N PRO A 189 -73.96 -32.20 -22.32
CA PRO A 189 -73.64 -33.55 -22.75
C PRO A 189 -74.72 -34.17 -23.67
N ASN A 190 -74.32 -34.59 -24.87
CA ASN A 190 -75.15 -35.38 -25.78
C ASN A 190 -74.28 -36.43 -26.48
N ALA A 191 -74.40 -37.69 -26.07
CA ALA A 191 -73.52 -38.78 -26.52
C ALA A 191 -73.59 -39.10 -28.02
N THR A 192 -74.56 -38.55 -28.77
CA THR A 192 -74.62 -38.71 -30.24
C THR A 192 -73.62 -37.80 -30.95
N TYR A 193 -73.38 -36.61 -30.38
CA TYR A 193 -72.57 -35.57 -31.01
C TYR A 193 -71.28 -35.30 -30.25
N TRP A 194 -71.27 -35.51 -28.92
CA TRP A 194 -70.19 -35.15 -28.01
C TRP A 194 -69.74 -36.32 -27.14
N GLN A 195 -68.44 -36.47 -26.98
CA GLN A 195 -67.82 -37.34 -25.98
C GLN A 195 -66.97 -36.51 -25.01
N VAL A 196 -66.98 -36.86 -23.72
CA VAL A 196 -66.10 -36.19 -22.73
C VAL A 196 -64.65 -36.44 -23.09
N LEU A 197 -63.86 -35.37 -23.20
CA LEU A 197 -62.42 -35.42 -23.39
C LEU A 197 -61.68 -35.27 -22.06
N ALA A 198 -62.10 -34.32 -21.21
CA ALA A 198 -61.51 -34.09 -19.89
C ALA A 198 -62.50 -33.41 -18.94
N SER A 199 -62.72 -34.01 -17.76
CA SER A 199 -63.57 -33.45 -16.70
C SER A 199 -62.80 -32.44 -15.84
N LYS A 200 -63.47 -31.38 -15.38
CA LYS A 200 -62.92 -30.46 -14.37
C LYS A 200 -62.68 -31.20 -13.04
N GLY A 201 -61.55 -30.94 -12.38
CA GLY A 201 -61.27 -31.44 -11.02
C GLY A 201 -61.87 -30.55 -9.92
N ASP A 202 -62.26 -31.16 -8.80
CA ASP A 202 -62.76 -30.44 -7.62
C ASP A 202 -61.62 -29.77 -6.83
N THR A 203 -61.88 -28.62 -6.21
CA THR A 203 -60.91 -27.93 -5.34
C THR A 203 -60.75 -28.69 -4.00
N GLY A 204 -59.50 -28.94 -3.57
CA GLY A 204 -59.21 -29.56 -2.28
C GLY A 204 -59.48 -28.65 -1.07
N ASN A 205 -59.66 -29.24 0.13
CA ASN A 205 -59.91 -28.51 1.38
C ASN A 205 -58.71 -27.65 1.82
N THR A 206 -58.97 -26.45 2.37
CA THR A 206 -57.96 -25.59 3.03
C THR A 206 -57.42 -26.24 4.31
N GLY A 207 -56.10 -26.19 4.53
CA GLY A 207 -55.44 -26.71 5.75
C GLY A 207 -55.67 -25.85 7.01
N PRO A 208 -55.37 -26.38 8.22
CA PRO A 208 -55.54 -25.67 9.49
C PRO A 208 -54.55 -24.49 9.66
N THR A 209 -55.00 -23.42 10.33
CA THR A 209 -54.17 -22.25 10.68
C THR A 209 -53.08 -22.61 11.71
N GLY A 210 -51.82 -22.25 11.45
CA GLY A 210 -50.68 -22.51 12.36
C GLY A 210 -50.61 -21.58 13.58
N ALA A 211 -49.74 -21.92 14.54
CA ALA A 211 -49.46 -21.13 15.74
C ALA A 211 -48.93 -19.71 15.41
N GLY A 212 -49.26 -18.71 16.23
CA GLY A 212 -48.86 -17.31 16.04
C GLY A 212 -47.74 -16.82 16.97
N TYR A 213 -46.99 -15.81 16.52
CA TYR A 213 -45.90 -15.15 17.26
C TYR A 213 -46.38 -13.99 18.17
N GLY A 214 -47.60 -14.09 18.73
CA GLY A 214 -48.18 -13.09 19.63
C GLY A 214 -47.87 -13.40 21.09
N GLY A 215 -48.83 -13.11 21.98
CA GLY A 215 -48.76 -13.47 23.40
C GLY A 215 -48.72 -12.26 24.33
N THR A 216 -49.24 -12.46 25.54
CA THR A 216 -49.28 -11.43 26.58
C THR A 216 -48.75 -12.00 27.89
N SER A 217 -48.37 -11.12 28.81
CA SER A 217 -48.00 -11.48 30.18
C SER A 217 -48.43 -10.42 31.17
N THR A 218 -48.82 -10.84 32.37
CA THR A 218 -49.10 -9.96 33.53
C THR A 218 -48.00 -10.05 34.59
N THR A 219 -46.87 -10.69 34.28
CA THR A 219 -45.74 -10.80 35.20
C THR A 219 -45.13 -9.43 35.44
N SER A 220 -45.00 -9.02 36.71
CA SER A 220 -44.38 -7.75 37.08
C SER A 220 -42.86 -7.85 37.06
N LEU A 221 -42.22 -7.17 36.11
CA LEU A 221 -40.77 -7.23 35.89
C LEU A 221 -40.17 -5.86 35.61
N THR A 222 -38.94 -5.65 36.05
CA THR A 222 -38.20 -4.42 35.73
C THR A 222 -37.62 -4.47 34.32
N ILE A 223 -37.82 -3.40 33.56
CA ILE A 223 -37.16 -3.16 32.27
C ILE A 223 -35.65 -3.06 32.55
N GLY A 224 -34.90 -4.04 32.06
CA GLY A 224 -33.46 -4.12 32.29
C GLY A 224 -32.86 -5.33 31.58
N THR A 225 -31.54 -5.37 31.53
CA THR A 225 -30.79 -6.50 30.97
C THR A 225 -30.80 -7.72 31.90
N GLY A 226 -30.30 -8.85 31.40
CA GLY A 226 -30.27 -10.14 32.09
C GLY A 226 -31.55 -10.96 31.92
N SER A 227 -31.60 -12.13 32.57
CA SER A 227 -32.71 -13.07 32.42
C SER A 227 -34.02 -12.53 33.00
N LYS A 228 -35.07 -12.48 32.19
CA LYS A 228 -36.44 -12.06 32.55
C LYS A 228 -37.40 -13.19 32.22
N VAL A 229 -38.11 -13.71 33.24
CA VAL A 229 -39.00 -14.87 33.09
C VAL A 229 -40.45 -14.41 33.11
N PHE A 230 -41.13 -14.51 31.98
CA PHE A 230 -42.53 -14.15 31.83
C PHE A 230 -43.42 -15.40 31.83
N THR A 231 -44.58 -15.29 32.49
CA THR A 231 -45.67 -16.25 32.31
C THR A 231 -46.53 -15.79 31.13
N THR A 232 -46.78 -16.66 30.16
CA THR A 232 -47.54 -16.39 28.94
C THR A 232 -48.41 -17.58 28.53
N GLN A 233 -49.11 -17.51 27.39
CA GLN A 233 -49.96 -18.58 26.88
C GLN A 233 -49.14 -19.77 26.35
N SER A 234 -49.75 -20.96 26.27
CA SER A 234 -49.18 -22.13 25.59
C SER A 234 -49.50 -22.17 24.09
N GLY A 235 -48.66 -22.86 23.30
CA GLY A 235 -48.87 -23.03 21.86
C GLY A 235 -48.50 -21.82 21.00
N LEU A 236 -47.68 -20.90 21.51
CA LEU A 236 -47.11 -19.80 20.71
C LEU A 236 -46.00 -20.31 19.79
N ALA A 237 -45.73 -19.59 18.70
CA ALA A 237 -44.77 -20.00 17.68
C ALA A 237 -43.29 -19.69 17.99
N TYR A 238 -42.98 -19.16 19.19
CA TYR A 238 -41.60 -18.86 19.57
C TYR A 238 -40.75 -20.14 19.64
N GLN A 239 -39.55 -20.08 19.07
CA GLN A 239 -38.54 -21.13 19.18
C GLN A 239 -37.42 -20.65 20.10
N ASP A 240 -36.73 -21.59 20.73
CA ASP A 240 -35.51 -21.29 21.49
C ASP A 240 -34.47 -20.64 20.58
N GLY A 241 -33.91 -19.52 21.01
CA GLY A 241 -32.99 -18.71 20.21
C GLY A 241 -33.66 -17.60 19.40
N ALA A 242 -35.00 -17.52 19.35
CA ALA A 242 -35.69 -16.42 18.69
C ALA A 242 -35.44 -15.10 19.43
N ARG A 243 -35.22 -14.01 18.69
CA ARG A 243 -35.15 -12.69 19.29
C ARG A 243 -36.54 -12.11 19.48
N VAL A 244 -36.84 -11.71 20.72
CA VAL A 244 -38.18 -11.27 21.12
C VAL A 244 -38.10 -9.93 21.83
N ARG A 245 -39.08 -9.06 21.54
CA ARG A 245 -39.35 -7.85 22.30
C ARG A 245 -40.52 -8.09 23.25
N ALA A 246 -40.36 -7.74 24.52
CA ALA A 246 -41.44 -7.57 25.47
C ALA A 246 -41.70 -6.07 25.66
N THR A 247 -42.87 -5.61 25.24
CA THR A 247 -43.30 -4.21 25.36
C THR A 247 -44.26 -4.06 26.52
N ALA A 248 -43.95 -3.18 27.47
CA ALA A 248 -44.82 -2.94 28.61
C ALA A 248 -46.10 -2.21 28.15
N THR A 249 -47.25 -2.75 28.54
CA THR A 249 -48.58 -2.20 28.25
C THR A 249 -49.27 -1.63 29.50
N ALA A 250 -48.73 -1.89 30.69
CA ALA A 250 -49.13 -1.28 31.95
C ALA A 250 -47.93 -1.17 32.91
N GLY A 251 -47.99 -0.24 33.86
CA GLY A 251 -46.87 0.08 34.77
C GLY A 251 -45.91 1.09 34.14
N ALA A 252 -44.62 0.75 34.07
CA ALA A 252 -43.62 1.55 33.38
C ALA A 252 -43.79 1.54 31.85
N THR A 253 -43.43 2.65 31.19
CA THR A 253 -43.42 2.74 29.71
C THR A 253 -42.07 2.33 29.16
N GLY A 254 -42.06 1.38 28.24
CA GLY A 254 -40.83 0.93 27.60
C GLY A 254 -40.89 -0.51 27.11
N TRP A 255 -39.74 -1.04 26.72
CA TRP A 255 -39.61 -2.41 26.25
C TRP A 255 -38.22 -2.96 26.59
N LEU A 256 -38.12 -4.29 26.59
CA LEU A 256 -36.85 -5.02 26.61
C LEU A 256 -36.81 -6.02 25.46
N GLU A 257 -35.63 -6.25 24.92
CA GLU A 257 -35.34 -7.19 23.85
C GLU A 257 -34.24 -8.14 24.26
N GLY A 258 -34.29 -9.35 23.73
CA GLY A 258 -33.24 -10.32 23.91
C GLY A 258 -33.57 -11.66 23.27
N VAL A 259 -32.66 -12.61 23.45
CA VAL A 259 -32.83 -13.99 23.00
C VAL A 259 -33.77 -14.71 23.94
N ALA A 260 -34.80 -15.35 23.39
CA ALA A 260 -35.82 -16.02 24.15
C ALA A 260 -35.65 -17.55 24.16
N THR A 261 -36.08 -18.16 25.25
CA THR A 261 -36.43 -19.59 25.32
C THR A 261 -37.90 -19.71 25.72
N TYR A 262 -38.62 -20.65 25.10
CA TYR A 262 -40.07 -20.79 25.27
C TYR A 262 -40.48 -22.25 25.49
N GLY A 263 -41.20 -22.50 26.59
CA GLY A 263 -41.70 -23.82 26.92
C GLY A 263 -42.98 -23.76 27.74
N GLY A 264 -44.01 -24.50 27.31
CA GLY A 264 -45.30 -24.54 27.99
C GLY A 264 -45.93 -23.16 28.07
N THR A 265 -45.92 -22.54 29.25
CA THR A 265 -46.45 -21.20 29.53
C THR A 265 -45.37 -20.22 29.98
N THR A 266 -44.10 -20.53 29.76
CA THR A 266 -42.96 -19.70 30.20
C THR A 266 -42.15 -19.22 29.00
N LEU A 267 -41.96 -17.90 28.94
CA LEU A 267 -41.08 -17.24 28.00
C LEU A 267 -39.97 -16.54 28.78
N THR A 268 -38.73 -17.01 28.64
CA THR A 268 -37.57 -16.38 29.28
C THR A 268 -36.83 -15.57 28.23
N ILE A 269 -36.72 -14.25 28.43
CA ILE A 269 -35.94 -13.36 27.56
C ILE A 269 -34.66 -13.00 28.30
N THR A 270 -33.52 -13.34 27.72
CA THR A 270 -32.22 -12.85 28.19
C THR A 270 -32.00 -11.47 27.59
N GLY A 271 -32.43 -10.45 28.33
CA GLY A 271 -32.45 -9.07 27.86
C GLY A 271 -31.04 -8.49 27.66
N ASP A 272 -30.79 -7.93 26.49
CA ASP A 272 -29.53 -7.26 26.13
C ASP A 272 -29.75 -5.81 25.66
N LYS A 273 -31.00 -5.43 25.35
CA LYS A 273 -31.38 -4.10 24.89
C LYS A 273 -32.69 -3.66 25.50
N THR A 274 -32.78 -2.39 25.89
CA THR A 274 -33.98 -1.84 26.52
C THR A 274 -34.28 -0.42 26.04
N SER A 275 -35.52 -0.01 26.20
CA SER A 275 -35.96 1.39 26.10
C SER A 275 -36.84 1.69 27.30
N GLY A 276 -36.56 2.78 28.01
CA GLY A 276 -37.22 3.12 29.26
C GLY A 276 -36.65 2.38 30.47
N SER A 277 -37.26 2.62 31.63
CA SER A 277 -36.82 2.10 32.94
C SER A 277 -38.02 1.95 33.88
N GLY A 278 -37.85 1.16 34.94
CA GLY A 278 -38.92 0.90 35.93
C GLY A 278 -39.59 -0.46 35.71
N THR A 279 -40.69 -0.70 36.44
CA THR A 279 -41.36 -2.02 36.47
C THR A 279 -42.63 -2.02 35.62
N GLY A 280 -42.66 -2.84 34.56
CA GLY A 280 -43.85 -3.12 33.78
C GLY A 280 -44.68 -4.21 34.46
N THR A 281 -46.01 -4.05 34.47
CA THR A 281 -46.96 -4.96 35.12
C THR A 281 -47.84 -5.72 34.12
N ALA A 282 -47.79 -5.35 32.84
CA ALA A 282 -48.37 -6.10 31.73
C ALA A 282 -47.51 -5.93 30.47
N TRP A 283 -47.49 -6.94 29.59
CA TRP A 283 -46.59 -7.03 28.45
C TRP A 283 -47.23 -7.65 27.22
N ASN A 284 -46.83 -7.17 26.04
CA ASN A 284 -47.05 -7.82 24.74
C ASN A 284 -45.72 -8.32 24.17
N PHE A 285 -45.75 -9.47 23.50
CA PHE A 285 -44.58 -10.07 22.86
C PHE A 285 -44.64 -9.96 21.33
N ASN A 286 -43.48 -9.72 20.72
CA ASN A 286 -43.30 -9.67 19.28
C ASN A 286 -41.93 -10.24 18.89
N VAL A 287 -41.86 -10.92 17.73
CA VAL A 287 -40.57 -11.29 17.12
C VAL A 287 -39.89 -10.04 16.56
N VAL A 288 -38.58 -9.95 16.75
CA VAL A 288 -37.73 -8.88 16.19
C VAL A 288 -36.49 -9.51 15.52
N GLY A 289 -35.81 -8.73 14.67
CA GLY A 289 -34.54 -9.16 14.07
C GLY A 289 -33.36 -8.97 15.01
N GLU A 290 -32.32 -9.81 14.88
CA GLU A 290 -31.02 -9.55 15.49
C GLU A 290 -30.46 -8.20 15.01
N PRO A 291 -29.94 -7.34 15.92
CA PRO A 291 -29.23 -6.14 15.53
C PRO A 291 -28.10 -6.48 14.55
N GLY A 292 -27.97 -5.68 13.48
CA GLY A 292 -26.89 -5.86 12.51
C GLY A 292 -25.52 -5.73 13.19
N ALA A 293 -24.59 -6.63 12.85
CA ALA A 293 -23.20 -6.54 13.28
C ALA A 293 -22.48 -5.45 12.46
N GLY A 294 -22.63 -4.17 12.79
CA GLY A 294 -22.09 -3.13 11.90
C GLY A 294 -22.24 -1.66 12.27
N ASP A 295 -22.10 -1.30 13.54
CA ASP A 295 -21.76 0.07 13.95
C ASP A 295 -20.91 -0.06 15.20
N LEU A 296 -19.62 0.31 15.17
CA LEU A 296 -18.72 0.69 16.29
C LEU A 296 -19.06 0.29 17.78
N SER A 297 -19.70 -0.84 18.07
CA SER A 297 -20.44 -1.10 19.33
C SER A 297 -20.13 -2.41 20.05
N SER A 298 -18.86 -2.80 20.19
CA SER A 298 -18.51 -3.79 21.23
C SER A 298 -17.87 -3.19 22.49
N ALA A 299 -18.07 -1.89 22.75
CA ALA A 299 -17.93 -1.29 24.09
C ALA A 299 -18.34 0.20 24.20
N ASN A 300 -18.31 0.98 23.11
CA ASN A 300 -18.67 2.42 23.13
C ASN A 300 -18.95 2.95 21.71
N ASN A 301 -20.21 3.19 21.36
CA ASN A 301 -20.49 4.04 20.19
C ASN A 301 -20.11 5.49 20.49
N LEU A 302 -19.77 6.27 19.45
CA LEU A 302 -19.45 7.69 19.62
C LEU A 302 -20.62 8.52 20.19
N SER A 303 -21.86 8.06 20.00
CA SER A 303 -23.08 8.63 20.61
C SER A 303 -23.24 8.33 22.10
N ASP A 304 -22.58 7.28 22.59
CA ASP A 304 -22.77 6.75 23.95
C ASP A 304 -21.66 7.24 24.90
N LEU A 305 -20.69 7.99 24.36
CA LEU A 305 -19.60 8.59 25.11
C LEU A 305 -20.08 9.88 25.78
N ALA A 306 -19.87 9.99 27.09
CA ALA A 306 -20.40 11.06 27.95
C ALA A 306 -20.06 12.50 27.53
N ASN A 307 -19.07 12.68 26.65
CA ASN A 307 -18.71 13.98 26.09
C ASN A 307 -17.87 13.82 24.82
N ALA A 308 -17.80 14.93 24.05
CA ALA A 308 -16.95 15.04 22.87
C ALA A 308 -15.48 14.74 23.18
N ALA A 309 -15.05 14.89 24.46
CA ALA A 309 -13.68 14.67 24.92
C ALA A 309 -13.26 13.18 24.93
N THR A 310 -14.18 12.27 25.24
CA THR A 310 -13.92 10.82 25.19
C THR A 310 -13.97 10.29 23.75
N ALA A 311 -14.85 10.85 22.91
CA ALA A 311 -15.00 10.49 21.50
C ALA A 311 -13.71 10.65 20.68
N ALA A 312 -13.10 11.84 20.68
CA ALA A 312 -11.88 12.04 19.88
C ALA A 312 -10.63 11.36 20.47
N ALA A 313 -10.63 11.01 21.77
CA ALA A 313 -9.56 10.21 22.36
C ALA A 313 -9.56 8.78 21.79
N ASN A 314 -10.74 8.17 21.63
CA ASN A 314 -10.89 6.82 21.06
C ASN A 314 -10.55 6.76 19.56
N LEU A 315 -10.74 7.87 18.84
CA LEU A 315 -10.39 7.97 17.42
C LEU A 315 -8.91 8.34 17.18
N GLY A 316 -8.14 8.62 18.22
CA GLY A 316 -6.73 9.06 18.10
C GLY A 316 -6.57 10.42 17.43
N VAL A 317 -7.60 11.27 17.45
CA VAL A 317 -7.56 12.60 16.82
C VAL A 317 -6.88 13.60 17.75
N VAL A 318 -5.88 14.31 17.22
CA VAL A 318 -5.20 15.39 17.95
C VAL A 318 -6.19 16.54 18.17
N ARG A 319 -6.44 16.91 19.43
CA ARG A 319 -7.20 18.13 19.77
C ARG A 319 -6.27 19.32 19.90
N TYR A 320 -6.57 20.38 19.17
CA TYR A 320 -5.87 21.66 19.24
C TYR A 320 -6.38 22.59 20.37
N GLY A 321 -7.25 22.11 21.25
CA GLY A 321 -7.95 22.94 22.26
C GLY A 321 -7.64 22.66 23.73
N GLY A 322 -6.68 21.76 24.04
CA GLY A 322 -6.27 21.48 25.42
C GLY A 322 -5.02 20.60 25.49
N SER A 323 -4.21 20.78 26.55
CA SER A 323 -2.99 20.00 26.76
C SER A 323 -3.30 18.50 26.81
N GLN A 324 -2.68 17.74 25.91
CA GLN A 324 -2.76 16.28 25.93
C GLN A 324 -1.72 15.73 26.91
N SER A 325 -2.17 15.05 27.96
CA SER A 325 -1.28 14.33 28.88
C SER A 325 -0.79 13.05 28.21
N LEU A 326 0.35 13.14 27.53
CA LEU A 326 1.02 12.00 26.89
C LEU A 326 2.07 11.39 27.81
N THR A 327 2.13 10.06 27.86
CA THR A 327 3.24 9.30 28.46
C THR A 327 4.54 9.55 27.68
N ALA A 328 5.71 9.25 28.28
CA ALA A 328 7.00 9.39 27.61
C ALA A 328 7.09 8.57 26.30
N ALA A 329 6.54 7.34 26.29
CA ALA A 329 6.48 6.50 25.11
C ALA A 329 5.60 7.11 24.00
N GLN A 330 4.44 7.67 24.36
CA GLN A 330 3.57 8.37 23.40
C GLN A 330 4.24 9.61 22.84
N LYS A 331 4.97 10.38 23.66
CA LYS A 331 5.76 11.53 23.19
C LYS A 331 6.85 11.10 22.19
N ALA A 332 7.55 10.00 22.46
CA ALA A 332 8.55 9.45 21.54
C ALA A 332 7.92 8.98 20.21
N GLN A 333 6.75 8.35 20.26
CA GLN A 333 6.02 7.96 19.05
C GLN A 333 5.52 9.16 18.26
N VAL A 334 5.02 10.22 18.92
CA VAL A 334 4.65 11.46 18.25
C VAL A 334 5.87 12.06 17.55
N ALA A 335 7.01 12.17 18.24
CA ALA A 335 8.26 12.64 17.66
C ALA A 335 8.68 11.82 16.44
N ALA A 336 8.57 10.49 16.49
CA ALA A 336 8.85 9.61 15.35
C ALA A 336 7.87 9.83 14.18
N ASN A 337 6.58 10.00 14.48
CA ASN A 337 5.55 10.24 13.46
C ASN A 337 5.71 11.61 12.77
N ILE A 338 6.18 12.62 13.50
CA ILE A 338 6.52 13.95 12.95
C ILE A 338 8.01 14.06 12.55
N GLN A 339 8.75 12.95 12.60
CA GLN A 339 10.16 12.80 12.25
C GLN A 339 11.16 13.66 13.07
N GLN A 340 10.72 14.31 14.16
CA GLN A 340 11.58 15.07 15.08
C GLN A 340 12.32 14.20 16.11
N ALA A 341 13.07 13.20 15.66
CA ALA A 341 13.86 12.35 16.55
C ALA A 341 15.07 13.10 17.14
N SER A 342 15.47 12.77 18.38
CA SER A 342 16.77 13.19 18.93
C SER A 342 17.74 12.00 18.87
N LEU A 343 18.74 12.09 18.00
CA LEU A 343 19.75 11.06 17.77
C LEU A 343 21.08 11.45 18.40
N ALA A 344 21.82 10.49 18.92
CA ALA A 344 23.20 10.68 19.38
C ALA A 344 24.13 9.77 18.56
N LYS A 345 25.20 10.34 18.00
CA LYS A 345 26.17 9.63 17.15
C LYS A 345 27.59 9.85 17.68
N SER A 346 28.25 8.75 18.02
CA SER A 346 29.64 8.71 18.52
C SER A 346 30.64 8.20 17.47
N ALA A 347 30.17 7.80 16.29
CA ALA A 347 30.95 7.32 15.16
C ALA A 347 30.27 7.73 13.84
N SER A 348 31.00 7.69 12.73
CA SER A 348 30.52 8.11 11.41
C SER A 348 29.12 7.59 11.09
N TYR A 349 28.30 8.43 10.48
CA TYR A 349 26.89 8.17 10.23
C TYR A 349 26.47 8.74 8.88
N THR A 350 25.60 8.04 8.17
CA THR A 350 25.00 8.53 6.93
C THR A 350 23.62 9.10 7.24
N VAL A 351 23.42 10.39 6.96
CA VAL A 351 22.12 11.05 7.07
C VAL A 351 21.20 10.51 5.98
N VAL A 352 20.02 10.04 6.37
CA VAL A 352 19.01 9.43 5.49
C VAL A 352 17.70 10.23 5.50
N ALA A 353 16.79 9.93 4.58
CA ALA A 353 15.49 10.60 4.48
C ALA A 353 14.68 10.57 5.79
N ASN A 354 14.81 9.51 6.59
CA ASN A 354 14.14 9.39 7.89
C ASN A 354 14.69 10.32 8.98
N ASP A 355 15.81 11.01 8.74
CA ASP A 355 16.37 11.99 9.66
C ASP A 355 15.76 13.40 9.48
N PHE A 356 14.73 13.55 8.64
CA PHE A 356 14.06 14.82 8.41
C PHE A 356 13.52 15.42 9.72
N GLY A 357 13.94 16.63 10.05
CA GLY A 357 13.57 17.33 11.28
C GLY A 357 14.26 16.79 12.54
N ALA A 358 15.15 15.81 12.42
CA ALA A 358 15.84 15.23 13.57
C ALA A 358 16.90 16.18 14.14
N LEU A 359 17.10 16.13 15.46
CA LEU A 359 18.26 16.68 16.14
C LEU A 359 19.34 15.60 16.25
N ILE A 360 20.43 15.76 15.49
CA ILE A 360 21.59 14.86 15.49
C ILE A 360 22.68 15.46 16.38
N LYS A 361 22.87 14.85 17.55
CA LYS A 361 23.93 15.17 18.51
C LYS A 361 25.17 14.36 18.19
N LEU A 362 26.22 15.05 17.79
CA LEU A 362 27.51 14.48 17.47
C LEU A 362 28.38 14.54 18.74
N THR A 363 28.82 13.39 19.25
CA THR A 363 29.38 13.28 20.62
C THR A 363 30.87 12.94 20.67
N SER A 364 31.48 12.65 19.52
CA SER A 364 32.91 12.29 19.39
C SER A 364 33.55 13.03 18.20
N SER A 365 34.23 12.32 17.31
CA SER A 365 34.67 12.75 15.98
C SER A 365 34.23 11.72 14.94
N GLY A 366 34.14 12.13 13.68
CA GLY A 366 33.76 11.25 12.58
C GLY A 366 33.31 12.01 11.35
N THR A 367 32.79 11.26 10.37
CA THR A 367 32.19 11.83 9.16
C THR A 367 30.68 11.62 9.21
N LEU A 368 29.95 12.72 9.04
CA LEU A 368 28.54 12.72 8.74
C LEU A 368 28.37 12.76 7.23
N SER A 369 28.31 11.59 6.61
CA SER A 369 28.05 11.48 5.17
C SER A 369 26.58 11.81 4.90
N LEU A 370 26.29 12.51 3.81
CA LEU A 370 24.92 12.84 3.43
C LEU A 370 24.47 11.91 2.30
N THR A 371 23.25 11.38 2.40
CA THR A 371 22.60 10.75 1.25
C THR A 371 22.49 11.78 0.13
N ALA A 372 22.60 11.35 -1.13
CA ALA A 372 22.55 12.25 -2.30
C ALA A 372 21.38 13.26 -2.22
N ALA A 373 21.65 14.52 -2.56
CA ALA A 373 20.69 15.61 -2.49
C ALA A 373 19.41 15.32 -3.28
N ALA A 374 19.55 14.71 -4.46
CA ALA A 374 18.41 14.30 -5.29
C ALA A 374 17.51 13.24 -4.64
N ALA A 375 18.05 12.42 -3.73
CA ALA A 375 17.29 11.40 -3.01
C ALA A 375 16.66 11.92 -1.72
N LEU A 376 17.31 12.89 -1.04
CA LEU A 376 16.71 13.58 0.10
C LEU A 376 15.63 14.59 -0.32
N GLY A 377 15.78 15.17 -1.51
CA GLY A 377 14.82 16.10 -2.10
C GLY A 377 14.95 17.53 -1.56
N ASP A 378 14.42 18.49 -2.33
CA ASP A 378 14.30 19.88 -1.91
C ASP A 378 13.44 19.99 -0.65
N GLY A 379 13.89 20.82 0.29
CA GLY A 379 13.23 21.04 1.56
C GLY A 379 13.63 20.07 2.68
N PHE A 380 14.45 19.05 2.41
CA PHE A 380 14.99 18.21 3.48
C PHE A 380 15.80 19.04 4.48
N GLU A 381 15.62 18.77 5.78
CA GLU A 381 16.27 19.49 6.87
C GLU A 381 16.64 18.56 8.02
N CYS A 382 17.78 18.79 8.67
CA CYS A 382 18.05 18.26 10.01
C CYS A 382 18.89 19.25 10.84
N HIS A 383 18.83 19.12 12.17
CA HIS A 383 19.59 19.96 13.09
C HIS A 383 20.82 19.23 13.59
N LEU A 384 21.99 19.83 13.41
CA LEU A 384 23.27 19.28 13.83
C LEU A 384 23.81 20.04 15.04
N THR A 385 24.31 19.32 16.03
CA THR A 385 25.03 19.93 17.16
C THR A 385 26.21 19.06 17.57
N ASN A 386 27.40 19.67 17.63
CA ASN A 386 28.60 19.00 18.12
C ASN A 386 28.76 19.24 19.63
N THR A 387 28.37 18.23 20.38
CA THR A 387 28.49 18.17 21.85
C THR A 387 29.79 17.52 22.32
N GLY A 388 30.52 16.88 21.41
CA GLY A 388 31.81 16.26 21.67
C GLY A 388 32.98 17.25 21.65
N ALA A 389 34.18 16.75 21.94
CA ALA A 389 35.43 17.51 21.87
C ALA A 389 36.17 17.33 20.53
N GLY A 390 35.72 16.40 19.68
CA GLY A 390 36.30 16.12 18.38
C GLY A 390 35.61 16.86 17.24
N VAL A 391 36.28 16.97 16.09
CA VAL A 391 35.73 17.60 14.88
C VAL A 391 34.91 16.59 14.10
N TRP A 392 33.79 17.04 13.55
CA TRP A 392 33.00 16.27 12.58
C TRP A 392 33.15 16.84 11.18
N THR A 393 33.31 15.96 10.20
CA THR A 393 33.28 16.32 8.79
C THR A 393 31.88 16.09 8.27
N ILE A 394 31.25 17.10 7.67
CA ILE A 394 29.98 16.96 6.95
C ILE A 394 30.33 16.78 5.48
N ASP A 395 29.90 15.66 4.90
CA ASP A 395 30.40 15.15 3.62
C ASP A 395 29.24 14.77 2.70
N PRO A 396 28.81 15.69 1.80
CA PRO A 396 27.88 15.40 0.71
C PRO A 396 28.31 14.21 -0.16
N ASN A 397 27.36 13.58 -0.83
CA ASN A 397 27.66 12.42 -1.65
C ASN A 397 28.40 12.82 -2.94
N SER A 398 29.53 12.16 -3.20
CA SER A 398 30.29 12.30 -4.45
C SER A 398 30.75 13.75 -4.71
N SER A 399 30.28 14.41 -5.77
CA SER A 399 30.66 15.78 -6.16
C SER A 399 29.66 16.85 -5.72
N GLU A 400 28.67 16.49 -4.91
CA GLU A 400 27.74 17.46 -4.32
C GLU A 400 28.48 18.40 -3.36
N LEU A 401 27.91 19.58 -3.14
CA LEU A 401 28.53 20.62 -2.31
C LEU A 401 27.67 20.92 -1.08
N VAL A 402 28.31 21.35 0.00
CA VAL A 402 27.72 21.96 1.18
C VAL A 402 28.36 23.33 1.40
N ASP A 403 27.55 24.39 1.43
CA ASP A 403 28.04 25.78 1.52
C ASP A 403 29.10 26.12 0.44
N GLY A 404 28.97 25.52 -0.75
CA GLY A 404 29.92 25.68 -1.86
C GLY A 404 31.24 24.90 -1.74
N ALA A 405 31.40 24.06 -0.71
CA ALA A 405 32.57 23.21 -0.50
C ALA A 405 32.20 21.71 -0.60
N THR A 406 33.17 20.86 -0.95
CA THR A 406 32.95 19.40 -0.99
C THR A 406 32.77 18.79 0.40
N THR A 407 33.25 19.47 1.44
CA THR A 407 33.04 19.10 2.85
C THR A 407 33.10 20.36 3.69
N ILE A 408 32.35 20.40 4.79
CA ILE A 408 32.54 21.40 5.85
C ILE A 408 32.85 20.71 7.17
N ARG A 409 33.44 21.45 8.11
CA ARG A 409 33.74 20.98 9.46
C ARG A 409 32.73 21.54 10.45
N LEU A 410 32.23 20.69 11.33
CA LEU A 410 31.45 21.07 12.51
C LEU A 410 32.30 20.80 13.75
N SER A 411 32.94 21.86 14.25
CA SER A 411 33.84 21.82 15.39
C SER A 411 33.10 21.80 16.74
N PRO A 412 33.79 21.44 17.84
CA PRO A 412 33.18 21.34 19.16
C PRO A 412 32.38 22.59 19.55
N LYS A 413 31.18 22.43 20.09
CA LYS A 413 30.24 23.51 20.46
C LYS A 413 29.51 24.21 19.30
N GLN A 414 29.84 23.92 18.04
CA GLN A 414 29.06 24.44 16.92
C GLN A 414 27.74 23.69 16.75
N SER A 415 26.75 24.41 16.21
CA SER A 415 25.46 23.86 15.81
C SER A 415 25.00 24.57 14.54
N CYS A 416 24.27 23.87 13.69
CA CYS A 416 23.65 24.44 12.50
C CYS A 416 22.43 23.61 12.10
N THR A 417 21.54 24.22 11.33
CA THR A 417 20.55 23.48 10.54
C THR A 417 21.18 23.16 9.19
N LEU A 418 21.19 21.88 8.80
CA LEU A 418 21.56 21.44 7.47
C LEU A 418 20.31 21.34 6.59
N ARG A 419 20.33 21.94 5.40
CA ARG A 419 19.23 21.89 4.43
C ARG A 419 19.69 21.39 3.07
N CYS A 420 18.76 20.80 2.34
CA CYS A 420 18.91 20.33 0.96
C CYS A 420 18.02 21.15 0.03
N ASP A 421 18.55 21.54 -1.13
CA ASP A 421 17.80 22.21 -2.22
C ASP A 421 17.46 21.26 -3.38
N GLY A 422 17.68 19.96 -3.19
CA GLY A 422 17.50 18.91 -4.20
C GLY A 422 18.72 18.69 -5.11
N THR A 423 19.73 19.55 -5.06
CA THR A 423 20.97 19.44 -5.87
C THR A 423 22.24 19.50 -5.03
N GLY A 424 22.20 20.16 -3.89
CA GLY A 424 23.27 20.25 -2.91
C GLY A 424 22.72 20.62 -1.54
N PHE A 425 23.64 21.03 -0.67
CA PHE A 425 23.36 21.32 0.72
C PHE A 425 23.85 22.71 1.13
N TYR A 426 23.24 23.25 2.17
CA TYR A 426 23.69 24.48 2.79
C TYR A 426 23.35 24.47 4.28
N THR A 427 24.10 25.24 5.06
CA THR A 427 23.87 25.39 6.48
C THR A 427 23.19 26.71 6.81
N CYS A 428 22.35 26.69 7.83
CA CYS A 428 21.78 27.88 8.44
C CYS A 428 22.25 27.96 9.90
N GLY A 429 22.81 29.11 10.28
CA GLY A 429 23.23 29.38 11.66
C GLY A 429 24.59 28.81 12.07
N LEU A 430 25.39 28.28 11.14
CA LEU A 430 26.76 27.84 11.44
C LEU A 430 27.64 29.05 11.78
N ALA A 431 27.97 29.24 13.06
CA ALA A 431 28.75 30.36 13.52
C ALA A 431 30.26 30.17 13.25
N LYS A 432 30.87 31.12 12.55
CA LYS A 432 32.33 31.15 12.34
C LYS A 432 33.11 31.50 13.61
N ARG A 433 32.48 32.17 14.57
CA ARG A 433 33.02 32.47 15.91
C ARG A 433 32.12 31.85 16.96
N THR A 434 32.63 30.91 17.74
CA THR A 434 31.84 30.09 18.67
C THR A 434 32.36 30.23 20.10
N LEU A 435 31.48 30.56 21.04
CA LEU A 435 31.81 30.59 22.47
C LEU A 435 32.11 29.17 22.96
N LEU A 436 33.29 28.95 23.54
CA LEU A 436 33.72 27.65 24.04
C LEU A 436 33.59 27.54 25.55
N GLN A 437 34.01 28.58 26.27
CA GLN A 437 34.02 28.61 27.73
C GLN A 437 33.99 30.07 28.23
N SER A 438 33.33 30.28 29.36
CA SER A 438 33.39 31.52 30.14
C SER A 438 33.62 31.16 31.61
N VAL A 439 34.61 31.79 32.24
CA VAL A 439 35.01 31.56 33.63
C VAL A 439 35.04 32.88 34.37
N VAL A 440 34.38 32.94 35.52
CA VAL A 440 34.45 34.08 36.44
C VAL A 440 35.43 33.75 37.56
N ALA A 441 36.49 34.54 37.67
CA ALA A 441 37.43 34.47 38.77
C ALA A 441 36.91 35.24 39.98
N SER A 442 37.00 34.63 41.15
CA SER A 442 36.74 35.26 42.44
C SER A 442 37.77 34.74 43.43
N ASN A 443 38.79 35.56 43.68
CA ASN A 443 39.98 35.19 44.46
C ASN A 443 40.59 33.85 44.02
N SER A 444 40.71 33.63 42.71
CA SER A 444 41.13 32.36 42.12
C SER A 444 42.64 32.34 41.89
N ALA A 445 43.33 31.25 42.27
CA ALA A 445 44.78 31.12 42.04
C ALA A 445 45.12 31.06 40.54
N THR A 446 44.29 30.41 39.74
CA THR A 446 44.44 30.30 38.29
C THR A 446 43.07 30.33 37.60
N VAL A 447 43.05 30.66 36.32
CA VAL A 447 41.89 30.47 35.44
C VAL A 447 42.33 29.66 34.22
N ASP A 448 41.69 28.52 34.01
CA ASP A 448 42.05 27.60 32.93
C ASP A 448 40.95 27.57 31.86
N LEU A 449 41.36 27.72 30.61
CA LEU A 449 40.48 27.73 29.43
C LEU A 449 40.88 26.62 28.46
N THR A 450 39.90 25.93 27.91
CA THR A 450 40.13 24.81 26.97
C THR A 450 40.21 25.29 25.53
N CYS A 451 41.29 24.93 24.84
CA CYS A 451 41.52 25.20 23.42
C CYS A 451 41.08 23.98 22.62
N TYR A 452 39.79 23.92 22.27
CA TYR A 452 39.27 22.82 21.44
C TYR A 452 39.96 22.78 20.07
N SER A 453 40.30 21.57 19.62
CA SER A 453 40.78 21.34 18.25
C SER A 453 39.69 21.63 17.20
N GLY A 454 40.10 21.86 15.95
CA GLY A 454 39.17 22.13 14.84
C GLY A 454 38.82 23.59 14.60
N TYR A 455 39.40 24.49 15.38
CA TYR A 455 39.39 25.92 15.14
C TYR A 455 40.73 26.35 14.56
N ASP A 456 40.74 27.33 13.67
CA ASP A 456 41.98 27.84 13.07
C ASP A 456 42.78 28.66 14.09
N TYR A 457 42.06 29.35 14.97
CA TYR A 457 42.60 30.06 16.11
C TYR A 457 41.53 30.26 17.20
N HIS A 458 41.97 30.68 18.37
CA HIS A 458 41.10 31.02 19.50
C HIS A 458 41.22 32.50 19.82
N GLU A 459 40.11 33.13 20.15
CA GLU A 459 40.08 34.49 20.70
C GLU A 459 39.79 34.41 22.19
N ILE A 460 40.62 35.05 23.00
CA ILE A 460 40.46 35.09 24.44
C ILE A 460 40.26 36.53 24.85
N GLU A 461 39.12 36.78 25.47
CA GLU A 461 38.75 38.08 26.01
C GLU A 461 38.71 37.98 27.53
N ALA A 462 39.17 39.02 28.22
CA ALA A 462 38.93 39.13 29.65
C ALA A 462 38.57 40.55 30.07
N PHE A 463 37.71 40.63 31.07
CA PHE A 463 37.13 41.89 31.56
C PHE A 463 37.25 41.99 33.07
N GLY A 464 37.60 43.17 33.57
CA GLY A 464 37.63 43.44 35.00
C GLY A 464 38.68 42.63 35.75
N VAL A 465 39.77 42.25 35.08
CA VAL A 465 40.81 41.37 35.65
C VAL A 465 41.64 42.16 36.65
N ALA A 466 41.60 41.76 37.91
CA ALA A 466 42.25 42.46 39.02
C ALA A 466 43.19 41.51 39.79
N PRO A 467 44.42 41.93 40.13
CA PRO A 467 45.28 41.16 41.02
C PRO A 467 44.86 41.33 42.49
N ALA A 468 45.07 40.30 43.30
CA ALA A 468 44.88 40.37 44.76
C ALA A 468 46.10 40.96 45.49
N THR A 469 47.23 41.10 44.80
CA THR A 469 48.49 41.63 45.33
C THR A 469 49.06 42.62 44.32
N ASP A 470 49.58 43.75 44.80
CA ASP A 470 50.15 44.77 43.93
C ASP A 470 51.47 44.31 43.28
N ASN A 471 51.84 44.94 42.17
CA ASN A 471 53.12 44.76 41.49
C ASN A 471 53.38 43.31 41.02
N VAL A 472 52.37 42.71 40.40
CA VAL A 472 52.40 41.34 39.84
C VAL A 472 52.05 41.35 38.36
N ASP A 473 52.56 40.36 37.64
CA ASP A 473 52.40 40.24 36.19
C ASP A 473 51.32 39.23 35.85
N LEU A 474 50.40 39.56 34.94
CA LEU A 474 49.47 38.56 34.41
C LEU A 474 50.16 37.75 33.31
N GLN A 475 50.26 36.45 33.52
CA GLN A 475 50.86 35.49 32.61
C GLN A 475 49.81 34.57 32.00
N MET A 476 50.00 34.23 30.73
CA MET A 476 49.33 33.11 30.07
C MET A 476 50.34 31.98 29.86
N ARG A 477 50.01 30.81 30.40
CA ARG A 477 50.73 29.56 30.17
C ARG A 477 49.90 28.66 29.29
N ILE A 478 50.55 27.86 28.47
CA ILE A 478 49.89 26.84 27.68
C ILE A 478 50.08 25.47 28.31
N SER A 479 49.19 24.56 27.93
CA SER A 479 49.27 23.12 28.17
C SER A 479 49.17 22.42 26.82
N SER A 480 49.89 21.32 26.69
CA SER A 480 49.82 20.40 25.55
C SER A 480 49.32 19.00 25.93
N ASP A 481 48.85 18.83 27.16
CA ASP A 481 48.48 17.55 27.78
C ASP A 481 47.08 17.59 28.40
N ASN A 482 46.18 18.34 27.77
CA ASN A 482 44.77 18.50 28.18
C ASN A 482 44.61 19.08 29.59
N GLY A 483 45.50 20.00 29.97
CA GLY A 483 45.47 20.73 31.23
C GLY A 483 46.06 19.97 32.42
N ALA A 484 46.69 18.81 32.20
CA ALA A 484 47.35 18.05 33.27
C ALA A 484 48.59 18.78 33.82
N SER A 485 49.34 19.45 32.95
CA SER A 485 50.44 20.34 33.30
C SER A 485 50.45 21.60 32.44
N TYR A 486 51.11 22.64 32.93
CA TYR A 486 51.25 23.92 32.24
C TYR A 486 52.72 24.31 32.22
N ASP A 487 53.18 24.70 31.04
CA ASP A 487 54.55 25.10 30.79
C ASP A 487 54.92 26.32 31.63
N ALA A 488 55.92 26.16 32.50
CA ALA A 488 56.38 27.16 33.45
C ALA A 488 57.92 27.24 33.53
N GLY A 489 58.65 26.68 32.57
CA GLY A 489 60.09 26.81 32.43
C GLY A 489 60.48 28.13 31.76
N THR A 490 61.65 28.68 32.10
CA THR A 490 62.11 30.01 31.66
C THR A 490 62.48 30.12 30.18
N ASP A 491 62.66 28.99 29.50
CA ASP A 491 63.10 28.95 28.10
C ASP A 491 61.99 28.50 27.13
N GLN A 492 60.76 28.30 27.63
CA GLN A 492 59.66 27.73 26.83
C GLN A 492 58.93 28.80 26.00
N TYR A 493 58.94 30.05 26.46
CA TYR A 493 58.19 31.14 25.85
C TYR A 493 59.13 32.26 25.41
N VAL A 494 58.88 32.78 24.21
CA VAL A 494 59.52 34.00 23.71
C VAL A 494 58.41 35.00 23.40
N SER A 495 58.48 36.19 23.98
CA SER A 495 57.54 37.28 23.67
C SER A 495 58.20 38.64 23.63
N GLU A 496 57.68 39.49 22.77
CA GLU A 496 57.97 40.91 22.73
C GLU A 496 56.73 41.68 23.18
N VAL A 497 56.92 42.63 24.08
CA VAL A 497 55.85 43.48 24.62
C VAL A 497 56.22 44.94 24.38
N ILE A 498 55.30 45.70 23.77
CA ILE A 498 55.37 47.15 23.71
C ILE A 498 54.45 47.70 24.80
N ALA A 499 55.01 48.55 25.64
CA ALA A 499 54.32 49.16 26.77
C ALA A 499 54.21 50.67 26.58
N ALA A 500 53.00 51.19 26.75
CA ALA A 500 52.77 52.62 26.89
C ALA A 500 52.11 52.91 28.23
N ASN A 501 52.65 53.90 28.94
CA ASN A 501 52.04 54.51 30.12
C ASN A 501 51.91 56.01 29.82
N GLY A 502 51.06 56.74 30.54
CA GLY A 502 50.78 58.17 30.27
C GLY A 502 51.98 59.13 30.18
N THR A 503 53.20 58.65 30.44
CA THR A 503 54.48 59.38 30.42
C THR A 503 55.52 58.84 29.43
N GLY A 504 55.30 57.72 28.73
CA GLY A 504 56.30 57.16 27.79
C GLY A 504 55.96 55.82 27.12
N LEU A 505 56.81 55.43 26.15
CA LEU A 505 56.78 54.16 25.42
C LEU A 505 58.05 53.34 25.70
N SER A 506 57.92 52.04 25.93
CA SER A 506 59.03 51.10 26.11
C SER A 506 58.80 49.77 25.38
N ALA A 507 59.89 49.07 25.04
CA ALA A 507 59.87 47.74 24.43
C ALA A 507 60.63 46.76 25.34
N LEU A 508 60.04 45.59 25.57
CA LEU A 508 60.51 44.60 26.52
C LEU A 508 60.54 43.21 25.87
N THR A 509 61.68 42.53 25.93
CA THR A 509 61.81 41.13 25.51
C THR A 509 61.80 40.22 26.72
N HIS A 510 60.98 39.17 26.69
CA HIS A 510 60.86 38.22 27.79
C HIS A 510 61.09 36.79 27.32
N SER A 511 61.98 36.08 28.02
CA SER A 511 62.11 34.61 28.03
C SER A 511 61.84 34.14 29.45
N THR A 512 60.62 33.66 29.70
CA THR A 512 60.13 33.44 31.07
C THR A 512 59.16 32.25 31.13
N THR A 513 58.57 32.05 32.31
CA THR A 513 57.67 30.96 32.67
C THR A 513 56.24 31.09 32.10
N GLY A 514 56.01 31.99 31.15
CA GLY A 514 54.72 32.24 30.48
C GLY A 514 54.77 33.51 29.61
N TRP A 515 53.84 33.66 28.68
CA TRP A 515 53.69 34.92 27.95
C TRP A 515 53.11 36.01 28.85
N TYR A 516 53.72 37.19 28.87
CA TYR A 516 53.21 38.32 29.65
C TYR A 516 52.14 39.09 28.90
N LEU A 517 50.96 39.19 29.52
CA LEU A 517 49.85 40.03 29.05
C LEU A 517 49.88 41.39 29.76
N ALA A 518 50.33 41.40 31.02
CA ALA A 518 50.61 42.59 31.80
C ALA A 518 51.96 42.43 32.52
N ALA A 519 52.85 43.42 32.41
CA ALA A 519 54.15 43.44 33.11
C ALA A 519 54.16 44.54 34.20
N SER A 520 54.75 44.22 35.35
CA SER A 520 54.75 44.95 36.63
C SER A 520 55.67 46.16 36.67
N GLN A 521 56.55 46.35 35.69
CA GLN A 521 57.65 47.31 35.79
C GLN A 521 57.27 48.80 35.82
N ASP A 522 55.99 49.18 35.95
CA ASP A 522 55.56 50.58 36.21
C ASP A 522 54.12 50.65 36.78
N VAL A 523 53.69 49.67 37.59
CA VAL A 523 52.25 49.53 37.92
C VAL A 523 51.97 49.25 39.40
N THR A 524 52.19 50.26 40.24
CA THR A 524 51.64 50.28 41.60
C THR A 524 50.11 50.39 41.54
N GLY A 525 49.39 49.42 42.11
CA GLY A 525 47.94 49.50 42.36
C GLY A 525 47.02 49.29 41.16
N VAL A 526 47.25 48.27 40.30
CA VAL A 526 46.28 47.91 39.24
C VAL A 526 44.93 47.55 39.85
N VAL A 527 43.86 48.27 39.45
CA VAL A 527 42.51 48.06 40.00
C VAL A 527 41.72 47.08 39.14
N ALA A 528 41.81 47.21 37.80
CA ALA A 528 41.30 46.25 36.85
C ALA A 528 41.86 46.49 35.44
N GLY A 529 41.96 45.42 34.64
CA GLY A 529 42.31 45.50 33.22
C GLY A 529 41.42 44.64 32.34
N GLN A 530 41.55 44.82 31.03
CA GLN A 530 40.85 44.09 29.98
C GLN A 530 41.86 43.69 28.91
N PHE A 531 41.75 42.49 28.36
CA PHE A 531 42.49 42.12 27.15
C PHE A 531 41.63 41.41 26.12
N ASP A 532 42.10 41.50 24.89
CA ASP A 532 41.76 40.61 23.79
C ASP A 532 43.06 39.97 23.26
N CYS A 533 43.02 38.69 22.99
CA CYS A 533 44.16 37.90 22.54
C CYS A 533 43.74 36.88 21.50
N MET A 534 44.41 36.90 20.35
CA MET A 534 44.34 35.82 19.37
C MET A 534 45.43 34.79 19.67
N LEU A 535 45.04 33.55 19.90
CA LEU A 535 45.89 32.40 20.12
C LEU A 535 45.81 31.45 18.92
N PHE A 536 46.94 31.22 18.27
CA PHE A 536 47.12 30.15 17.29
C PHE A 536 47.65 28.92 18.03
N PRO A 537 46.90 27.80 18.08
CA PRO A 537 47.23 26.69 18.97
C PRO A 537 48.47 25.90 18.55
N GLY A 538 48.97 26.08 17.32
CA GLY A 538 50.01 25.23 16.73
C GLY A 538 49.43 23.91 16.19
N ASP A 539 50.16 23.25 15.30
CA ASP A 539 49.75 22.01 14.63
C ASP A 539 50.83 20.90 14.71
N GLY A 540 51.85 21.10 15.55
CA GLY A 540 53.02 20.21 15.64
C GLY A 540 54.09 20.46 14.55
N VAL A 541 53.79 21.28 13.55
CA VAL A 541 54.75 21.74 12.52
C VAL A 541 55.00 23.24 12.63
N ARG A 542 53.99 24.01 13.05
CA ARG A 542 54.02 25.43 13.38
C ARG A 542 53.90 25.59 14.88
N ARG A 543 54.65 26.56 15.40
CA ARG A 543 54.67 26.88 16.83
C ARG A 543 53.33 27.49 17.27
N PRO A 544 52.86 27.16 18.48
CA PRO A 544 51.84 27.96 19.14
C PRO A 544 52.30 29.41 19.24
N SER A 545 51.42 30.34 18.93
CA SER A 545 51.71 31.77 19.04
C SER A 545 50.49 32.53 19.49
N ALA A 546 50.73 33.63 20.20
CA ALA A 546 49.69 34.50 20.69
C ALA A 546 50.04 35.96 20.39
N LYS A 547 49.02 36.74 20.10
CA LYS A 547 49.13 38.19 19.99
C LYS A 547 47.92 38.84 20.63
N GLY A 548 48.11 40.01 21.23
CA GLY A 548 47.00 40.67 21.88
C GLY A 548 47.36 42.03 22.44
N GLU A 549 46.36 42.61 23.08
CA GLU A 549 46.43 43.90 23.74
C GLU A 549 45.80 43.81 25.12
N PHE A 550 46.43 44.41 26.14
CA PHE A 550 45.88 44.56 27.48
C PHE A 550 45.87 46.03 27.88
N GLY A 551 44.68 46.55 28.16
CA GLY A 551 44.47 47.89 28.70
C GLY A 551 44.14 47.82 30.19
N PHE A 552 44.70 48.71 30.99
CA PHE A 552 44.46 48.75 32.44
C PHE A 552 44.49 50.16 33.00
N PHE A 553 43.90 50.31 34.18
CA PHE A 553 43.98 51.52 34.99
C PHE A 553 44.51 51.20 36.39
N THR A 554 45.22 52.16 36.95
CA THR A 554 45.78 52.05 38.31
C THR A 554 44.88 52.77 39.31
N ASN A 555 45.16 52.57 40.59
CA ASN A 555 44.52 53.27 41.71
C ASN A 555 44.91 54.77 41.75
N THR A 556 45.89 55.18 40.96
CA THR A 556 46.28 56.57 40.77
C THR A 556 45.35 57.21 39.72
N PRO A 557 44.54 58.23 40.09
CA PRO A 557 43.63 58.89 39.16
C PRO A 557 44.36 59.42 37.92
N GLY A 558 43.81 59.14 36.74
CA GLY A 558 44.35 59.62 35.46
C GLY A 558 45.49 58.79 34.86
N ASN A 559 45.96 57.74 35.55
CA ASN A 559 47.01 56.88 35.03
C ASN A 559 46.42 55.64 34.31
N LEU A 560 46.61 55.61 32.99
CA LEU A 560 46.20 54.53 32.09
C LEU A 560 47.44 53.88 31.47
N GLY A 561 47.34 52.57 31.26
CA GLY A 561 48.38 51.81 30.57
C GLY A 561 47.79 50.88 29.52
N ILE A 562 48.57 50.67 28.46
CA ILE A 562 48.27 49.75 27.37
C ILE A 562 49.52 48.91 27.09
N ARG A 563 49.33 47.62 26.83
CA ARG A 563 50.37 46.67 26.45
C ARG A 563 49.94 45.99 25.18
N LYS A 564 50.84 45.90 24.20
CA LYS A 564 50.68 45.05 23.02
C LYS A 564 51.74 43.97 23.06
N PHE A 565 51.36 42.74 22.79
CA PHE A 565 52.31 41.63 22.80
C PHE A 565 52.17 40.75 21.57
N PHE A 566 53.30 40.16 21.19
CA PHE A 566 53.38 39.02 20.30
C PHE A 566 54.35 38.02 20.90
N GLY A 567 53.99 36.75 20.90
CA GLY A 567 54.88 35.71 21.41
C GLY A 567 54.60 34.35 20.77
N PHE A 568 55.59 33.48 20.86
CA PHE A 568 55.45 32.09 20.46
C PHE A 568 56.08 31.18 21.51
N ARG A 569 55.69 29.90 21.47
CA ARG A 569 56.29 28.84 22.26
C ARG A 569 57.40 28.18 21.47
N GLN A 570 58.54 27.93 22.09
CA GLN A 570 59.71 27.38 21.39
C GLN A 570 59.46 25.99 20.80
N ASP A 571 58.77 25.14 21.57
CA ASP A 571 58.46 23.76 21.21
C ASP A 571 57.25 23.65 20.26
N LEU A 572 57.40 22.77 19.27
CA LEU A 572 56.39 22.45 18.25
C LEU A 572 55.37 21.44 18.79
N VAL A 573 54.33 21.92 19.45
CA VAL A 573 53.19 21.09 19.89
C VAL A 573 51.87 21.80 19.63
N VAL A 574 50.76 21.09 19.83
CA VAL A 574 49.42 21.67 19.83
C VAL A 574 49.04 22.11 21.24
N THR A 575 48.51 23.32 21.36
CA THR A 575 47.94 23.86 22.59
C THR A 575 46.57 23.26 22.84
N THR A 576 46.39 22.60 23.99
CA THR A 576 45.11 22.01 24.40
C THR A 576 44.38 22.88 25.40
N ASN A 577 45.12 23.61 26.25
CA ASN A 577 44.57 24.52 27.24
C ASN A 577 45.48 25.72 27.45
N VAL A 578 44.93 26.79 27.99
CA VAL A 578 45.69 27.92 28.51
C VAL A 578 45.29 28.21 29.95
N ARG A 579 46.25 28.71 30.71
CA ARG A 579 46.11 29.10 32.12
C ARG A 579 46.52 30.54 32.29
N PHE A 580 45.65 31.32 32.90
CA PHE A 580 45.95 32.65 33.40
C PHE A 580 46.34 32.58 34.86
N VAL A 581 47.44 33.23 35.21
CA VAL A 581 47.99 33.25 36.55
C VAL A 581 48.79 34.53 36.76
N TYR A 582 48.74 35.09 37.97
CA TYR A 582 49.63 36.19 38.32
C TYR A 582 51.01 35.67 38.77
N SER A 583 52.08 36.42 38.52
CA SER A 583 53.44 36.04 38.95
C SER A 583 53.56 35.85 40.47
N SER A 584 52.66 36.46 41.24
CA SER A 584 52.39 36.18 42.66
C SER A 584 50.92 36.51 42.99
N GLY A 585 50.38 35.93 44.06
CA GLY A 585 49.01 36.18 44.51
C GLY A 585 47.91 35.58 43.61
N ASN A 586 46.65 35.86 43.97
CA ASN A 586 45.47 35.35 43.24
C ASN A 586 44.93 36.39 42.25
N ILE A 587 44.10 35.91 41.31
CA ILE A 587 43.19 36.73 40.50
C ILE A 587 42.00 37.09 41.40
N ALA A 588 41.98 38.33 41.90
CA ALA A 588 40.96 38.81 42.84
C ALA A 588 39.56 38.79 42.21
N ALA A 589 39.47 39.27 40.97
CA ALA A 589 38.24 39.28 40.17
C ALA A 589 38.58 39.27 38.67
N GLY A 590 37.61 38.89 37.85
CA GLY A 590 37.68 38.99 36.40
C GLY A 590 36.78 37.97 35.71
N THR A 591 36.35 38.26 34.49
CA THR A 591 35.68 37.28 33.63
C THR A 591 36.57 36.99 32.44
N PHE A 592 36.83 35.71 32.16
CA PHE A 592 37.65 35.24 31.06
C PHE A 592 36.78 34.42 30.12
N VAL A 593 36.87 34.69 28.83
CA VAL A 593 36.03 34.07 27.80
C VAL A 593 36.93 33.61 26.67
N ILE A 594 36.72 32.39 26.18
CA ILE A 594 37.41 31.87 24.99
C ILE A 594 36.40 31.51 23.90
N TYR A 595 36.70 31.98 22.69
CA TYR A 595 35.99 31.67 21.47
C TYR A 595 36.89 30.88 20.53
N GLY A 596 36.32 29.93 19.81
CA GLY A 596 36.96 29.28 18.68
C GLY A 596 36.55 29.95 17.38
N VAL A 597 37.49 30.22 16.49
CA VAL A 597 37.22 30.84 15.20
C VAL A 597 37.61 29.93 14.04
N GLN A 598 36.72 29.86 13.04
CA GLN A 598 36.92 29.21 11.76
C GLN A 598 36.89 30.27 10.66
N VAL A 599 37.94 30.33 9.86
CA VAL A 599 38.11 31.29 8.76
C VAL A 599 37.59 30.71 7.44
N SER A 600 37.77 29.40 7.24
CA SER A 600 37.17 28.64 6.13
C SER A 600 36.01 27.80 6.62
#